data_AF-A0A7X0MWP8-F1
#
_entry.id   AF-A0A7X0MWP8-F1
#
_cell.length_a   1.000
_cell.length_b   1.000
_cell.length_c   1.000
_cell.angle_alpha   90.00
_cell.angle_beta   90.00
_cell.angle_gamma   90.00
#
_symmetry.space_group_name_H-M   'P 1'
#
loop_
_entity.id
_entity.type
_entity.pdbx_description
1 polymer ?
#
loop_
_entity_poly.entity_id
_entity_poly.type
_entity_poly.pdbx_seq_one_letter_code
_entity_poly.pdbx_strand_id
1 'polypeptide(L)'
;MTRVLLLVFLFVGLQGCGESGHEHFCSKYQYLHGKLTEPGVLPFMTLKRMLRQELNDPAKRDDAKMALFVISDIERGVIRESEEPRDYCLRRKRWESYR
;
A
#
# COMPACT_ATOMS: atom_id res chain seq x y z
N MET A 1 -44.39 -27.00 24.82
CA MET A 1 -43.26 -27.43 23.97
C MET A 1 -42.38 -26.22 23.68
N THR A 2 -41.08 -26.48 23.62
CA THR A 2 -39.93 -25.58 23.74
C THR A 2 -39.72 -24.68 22.52
N ARG A 3 -39.38 -23.41 22.80
CA ARG A 3 -38.41 -22.50 22.13
C ARG A 3 -38.07 -22.75 20.64
N VAL A 4 -38.39 -21.77 19.79
CA VAL A 4 -37.68 -21.44 18.54
C VAL A 4 -37.73 -19.90 18.38
N LEU A 5 -36.89 -19.09 19.05
CA LEU A 5 -35.56 -18.60 18.60
C LEU A 5 -35.57 -18.19 17.12
N LEU A 6 -35.96 -16.96 16.78
CA LEU A 6 -35.07 -15.78 16.71
C LEU A 6 -33.89 -16.04 15.79
N LEU A 7 -34.03 -15.82 14.47
CA LEU A 7 -32.93 -15.81 13.48
C LEU A 7 -33.45 -15.33 12.10
N VAL A 8 -33.77 -14.04 11.97
CA VAL A 8 -33.88 -13.38 10.66
C VAL A 8 -33.19 -12.02 10.75
N PHE A 9 -31.87 -12.05 10.94
CA PHE A 9 -31.02 -10.85 10.79
C PHE A 9 -29.62 -11.29 10.40
N LEU A 10 -29.49 -11.91 9.22
CA LEU A 10 -28.19 -12.09 8.60
C LEU A 10 -28.40 -12.23 7.08
N PHE A 11 -28.83 -11.15 6.43
CA PHE A 11 -28.56 -10.92 5.02
C PHE A 11 -27.22 -10.17 4.98
N VAL A 12 -26.13 -10.90 5.18
CA VAL A 12 -25.16 -11.20 4.11
C VAL A 12 -24.65 -9.92 3.45
N GLY A 13 -23.71 -9.30 4.15
CA GLY A 13 -22.67 -8.52 3.50
C GLY A 13 -21.72 -9.47 2.77
N LEU A 14 -21.85 -9.55 1.45
CA LEU A 14 -20.89 -10.21 0.55
C LEU A 14 -20.73 -9.37 -0.72
N GLN A 15 -20.27 -8.12 -0.55
CA GLN A 15 -19.70 -7.33 -1.65
C GLN A 15 -18.15 -7.36 -1.66
N GLY A 16 -17.52 -8.06 -0.71
CA GLY A 16 -16.06 -8.04 -0.50
C GLY A 16 -15.34 -9.30 -0.98
N CYS A 17 -15.27 -9.55 -2.29
CA CYS A 17 -14.38 -10.57 -2.87
C CYS A 17 -13.63 -10.08 -4.12
N GLY A 18 -13.43 -8.76 -4.26
CA GLY A 18 -12.55 -8.12 -5.26
C GLY A 18 -11.37 -7.35 -4.66
N GLU A 19 -11.23 -7.34 -3.32
CA GLU A 19 -10.36 -6.41 -2.58
C GLU A 19 -8.96 -6.99 -2.26
N SER A 20 -8.74 -8.30 -2.35
CA SER A 20 -7.50 -8.93 -1.85
C SER A 20 -6.22 -8.46 -2.54
N GLY A 21 -6.26 -8.17 -3.85
CA GLY A 21 -5.10 -7.70 -4.61
C GLY A 21 -4.71 -6.25 -4.27
N HIS A 22 -5.70 -5.38 -4.06
CA HIS A 22 -5.48 -3.98 -3.69
C HIS A 22 -4.99 -3.86 -2.25
N GLU A 23 -5.53 -4.71 -1.37
CA GLU A 23 -5.09 -4.80 0.03
C GLU A 23 -3.64 -5.22 0.16
N HIS A 24 -3.20 -6.19 -0.64
CA HIS A 24 -1.79 -6.58 -0.70
C HIS A 24 -0.90 -5.44 -1.18
N PHE A 25 -1.31 -4.72 -2.24
CA PHE A 25 -0.57 -3.55 -2.74
C PHE A 25 -0.42 -2.47 -1.67
N CYS A 26 -1.51 -2.09 -1.00
CA CYS A 26 -1.48 -1.03 0.01
C CYS A 26 -0.74 -1.43 1.29
N SER A 27 -0.71 -2.72 1.62
CA SER A 27 0.13 -3.25 2.71
C SER A 27 1.62 -3.09 2.38
N LYS A 28 2.03 -3.44 1.14
CA LYS A 28 3.41 -3.24 0.67
C LYS A 28 3.77 -1.75 0.60
N TYR A 29 2.84 -0.91 0.14
CA TYR A 29 2.99 0.55 0.12
C TYR A 29 3.31 1.09 1.52
N GLN A 30 2.51 0.71 2.53
CA GLN A 30 2.72 1.13 3.92
C GLN A 30 4.08 0.67 4.45
N TYR A 31 4.45 -0.59 4.20
CA TYR A 31 5.74 -1.12 4.62
C TYR A 31 6.91 -0.31 4.03
N LEU A 32 6.89 -0.05 2.72
CA LEU A 32 7.93 0.73 2.06
C LEU A 32 7.95 2.17 2.53
N HIS A 33 6.78 2.79 2.72
CA HIS A 33 6.70 4.15 3.26
C HIS A 33 7.40 4.23 4.61
N GLY A 34 7.05 3.33 5.55
CA GLY A 34 7.69 3.25 6.86
C GLY A 34 9.21 3.13 6.76
N LYS A 35 9.69 2.17 5.98
CA LYS A 35 11.13 1.94 5.75
C LYS A 35 11.86 3.15 5.16
N LEU A 36 11.20 3.88 4.26
CA LEU A 36 11.76 5.04 3.58
C LEU A 36 11.69 6.32 4.42
N THR A 37 10.91 6.34 5.50
CA THR A 37 10.82 7.47 6.43
C THR A 37 11.49 7.19 7.79
N GLU A 38 12.09 6.00 7.96
CA GLU A 38 12.80 5.63 9.19
C GLU A 38 14.04 6.53 9.41
N PRO A 39 14.35 6.90 10.68
CA PRO A 39 15.56 7.63 10.99
C PRO A 39 16.81 6.91 10.49
N GLY A 40 17.75 7.66 9.91
CA GLY A 40 19.00 7.10 9.38
C GLY A 40 18.91 6.48 8.00
N VAL A 41 17.75 6.57 7.32
CA VAL A 41 17.64 6.20 5.90
C VAL A 41 18.55 7.09 5.03
N LEU A 42 19.10 6.51 3.96
CA LEU A 42 19.91 7.27 3.01
C LEU A 42 19.07 8.39 2.35
N PRO A 43 19.71 9.49 1.92
CA PRO A 43 19.02 10.53 1.17
C PRO A 43 18.32 9.97 -0.06
N PHE A 44 17.10 10.45 -0.36
CA PHE A 44 16.30 9.96 -1.49
C PHE A 44 17.00 10.05 -2.84
N MET A 45 17.87 11.04 -3.05
CA MET A 45 18.70 11.11 -4.25
C MET A 45 19.62 9.88 -4.41
N THR A 46 20.22 9.43 -3.30
CA THR A 46 21.05 8.22 -3.26
C THR A 46 20.20 6.97 -3.44
N LEU A 47 19.07 6.85 -2.73
CA LEU A 47 18.16 5.70 -2.86
C LEU A 47 17.63 5.56 -4.29
N LYS A 48 17.15 6.65 -4.90
CA LYS A 48 16.67 6.65 -6.29
C LYS A 48 17.73 6.16 -7.27
N ARG A 49 19.00 6.54 -7.06
CA ARG A 49 20.11 6.05 -7.89
C ARG A 49 20.31 4.54 -7.74
N MET A 50 20.33 4.03 -6.50
CA MET A 50 20.48 2.60 -6.22
C MET A 50 19.31 1.79 -6.79
N LEU A 51 18.07 2.20 -6.51
CA LEU A 51 16.86 1.53 -7.00
C LEU A 51 16.80 1.51 -8.53
N ARG A 52 17.24 2.58 -9.20
CA ARG A 52 17.33 2.60 -10.67
C ARG A 52 18.33 1.58 -11.23
N GLN A 53 19.40 1.25 -10.50
CA GLN A 53 20.31 0.18 -10.90
C GLN A 53 19.64 -1.19 -10.76
N GLU A 54 18.84 -1.38 -9.71
CA GLU A 54 18.08 -2.61 -9.46
C GLU A 54 16.98 -2.89 -10.49
N LEU A 55 16.52 -1.88 -11.23
CA LEU A 55 15.55 -2.07 -12.33
C LEU A 55 16.07 -3.03 -13.42
N ASN A 56 17.40 -3.15 -13.55
CA ASN A 56 18.03 -4.04 -14.53
C ASN A 56 17.98 -5.51 -14.10
N ASP A 57 17.81 -5.80 -12.80
CA ASP A 57 17.68 -7.15 -12.24
C ASP A 57 16.20 -7.57 -12.22
N PRO A 58 15.77 -8.56 -13.04
CA PRO A 58 14.39 -9.02 -13.07
C PRO A 58 13.85 -9.46 -11.71
N ALA A 59 14.70 -9.99 -10.83
CA ALA A 59 14.29 -10.47 -9.51
C ALA A 59 13.95 -9.33 -8.54
N LYS A 60 14.53 -8.14 -8.75
CA LYS A 60 14.35 -6.95 -7.88
C LYS A 60 13.51 -5.85 -8.52
N ARG A 61 13.28 -5.94 -9.83
CA ARG A 61 12.67 -4.88 -10.64
C ARG A 61 11.35 -4.36 -10.06
N ASP A 62 10.46 -5.24 -9.63
CA ASP A 62 9.14 -4.84 -9.16
C ASP A 62 9.17 -4.19 -7.78
N ASP A 63 10.06 -4.65 -6.90
CA ASP A 63 10.32 -4.01 -5.61
C ASP A 63 10.93 -2.62 -5.81
N ALA A 64 11.92 -2.51 -6.70
CA ALA A 64 12.56 -1.25 -7.03
C ALA A 64 11.60 -0.23 -7.64
N LYS A 65 10.71 -0.66 -8.55
CA LYS A 65 9.64 0.18 -9.12
C LYS A 65 8.70 0.69 -8.03
N MET A 66 8.24 -0.20 -7.16
CA MET A 66 7.31 0.16 -6.08
C MET A 66 7.97 1.13 -5.09
N ALA A 67 9.22 0.90 -4.70
CA ALA A 67 9.96 1.81 -3.83
C ALA A 67 10.13 3.20 -4.47
N LEU A 68 10.49 3.27 -5.75
CA LEU A 68 10.58 4.53 -6.49
C LEU A 68 9.23 5.27 -6.54
N PHE A 69 8.14 4.54 -6.72
CA PHE A 69 6.79 5.10 -6.69
C PHE A 69 6.43 5.70 -5.32
N VAL A 70 6.73 4.98 -4.24
CA VAL A 70 6.51 5.45 -2.86
C VAL A 70 7.38 6.67 -2.54
N ILE A 71 8.67 6.67 -2.91
CA ILE A 71 9.55 7.85 -2.75
C ILE A 71 8.94 9.09 -3.42
N SER A 72 8.37 8.93 -4.62
CA SER A 72 7.74 10.05 -5.30
C SER A 72 6.52 10.60 -4.57
N ASP A 73 5.76 9.77 -3.85
CA ASP A 73 4.64 10.23 -3.02
C ASP A 73 5.17 10.94 -1.76
N ILE A 74 6.22 10.42 -1.13
CA ILE A 74 6.85 11.05 0.05
C ILE A 74 7.41 12.43 -0.31
N GLU A 75 8.18 12.54 -1.39
CA GLU A 75 8.75 13.83 -1.86
C GLU A 75 7.69 14.87 -2.19
N ARG A 76 6.48 14.44 -2.57
CA ARG A 76 5.35 15.34 -2.87
C ARG A 76 4.54 15.73 -1.63
N GLY A 77 4.78 15.12 -0.47
CA GLY A 77 4.04 15.43 0.77
C GLY A 77 2.52 15.20 0.63
N VAL A 78 2.12 14.17 -0.13
CA VAL A 78 0.69 13.93 -0.47
C VAL A 78 -0.13 13.30 0.66
N ILE A 79 0.55 12.68 1.63
CA ILE A 79 -0.06 12.05 2.79
C ILE A 79 -0.20 13.09 3.88
N ARG A 80 -1.40 13.19 4.47
CA ARG A 80 -1.66 14.12 5.58
C ARG A 80 -0.96 13.61 6.84
N GLU A 81 -0.55 14.51 7.73
CA GLU A 81 0.17 14.14 8.96
C GLU A 81 -0.59 13.14 9.84
N SER A 82 -1.92 13.18 9.84
CA SER A 82 -2.77 12.28 10.63
C SER A 82 -3.27 11.05 9.85
N GLU A 83 -2.82 10.85 8.61
CA GLU A 83 -3.30 9.78 7.74
C GLU A 83 -2.25 8.66 7.64
N GLU A 84 -2.67 7.44 7.92
CA GLU A 84 -1.80 6.28 7.72
C GLU A 84 -1.53 6.03 6.22
N PRO A 85 -0.30 5.64 5.83
CA PRO A 85 0.04 5.44 4.42
C PRO A 85 -0.84 4.42 3.69
N ARG A 86 -1.32 3.38 4.39
CA ARG A 86 -2.25 2.40 3.82
C ARG A 86 -3.61 3.01 3.53
N ASP A 87 -4.13 3.83 4.43
CA ASP A 87 -5.42 4.48 4.27
C ASP A 87 -5.37 5.51 3.13
N TYR A 88 -4.27 6.26 3.02
CA TYR A 88 -3.99 7.09 1.84
C TYR A 88 -3.99 6.25 0.55
N CYS A 89 -3.30 5.11 0.56
CA CYS A 89 -3.20 4.22 -0.60
C CYS A 89 -4.58 3.73 -1.06
N LEU A 90 -5.41 3.27 -0.12
CA LEU A 90 -6.78 2.81 -0.37
C LEU A 90 -7.66 3.93 -0.88
N ARG A 91 -7.68 5.09 -0.20
CA ARG A 91 -8.52 6.24 -0.54
C ARG A 91 -8.20 6.82 -1.92
N ARG A 92 -6.91 6.87 -2.27
CA ARG A 92 -6.43 7.42 -3.57
C ARG A 92 -6.29 6.35 -4.64
N LYS A 93 -6.65 5.10 -4.34
CA LYS A 93 -6.52 3.95 -5.24
C LYS A 93 -5.17 3.88 -5.93
N ARG A 94 -4.09 3.97 -5.15
CA ARG A 94 -2.73 4.19 -5.70
C ARG A 94 -2.29 3.08 -6.67
N TRP A 95 -2.85 1.87 -6.55
CA TRP A 95 -2.62 0.78 -7.50
C TRP A 95 -3.05 1.15 -8.94
N GLU A 96 -4.07 1.99 -9.12
CA GLU A 96 -4.49 2.45 -10.46
C GLU A 96 -3.46 3.39 -11.09
N SER A 97 -2.76 4.19 -10.27
CA SER A 97 -1.69 5.09 -10.74
C SER A 97 -0.33 4.42 -10.89
N TYR A 98 -0.16 3.24 -10.30
CA TYR A 98 1.06 2.45 -10.40
C TYR A 98 1.14 1.63 -11.69
N ARG A 99 -0.02 1.32 -12.28
CA ARG A 99 -0.17 0.44 -13.44
C ARG A 99 0.33 1.06 -14.74
#